data_AF-A2E3N9-F1
#
_entry.id   AF-A2E3N9-F1
#
_cell.length_a   1.000
_cell.length_b   1.000
_cell.length_c   1.000
_cell.angle_alpha   90.00
_cell.angle_beta   90.00
_cell.angle_gamma   90.00
#
_symmetry.space_group_name_H-M   'P 1'
#
loop_
_entity.id
_entity.type
_entity.pdbx_description
1 polymer ?
#
loop_
_entity_poly.entity_id
_entity_poly.type
_entity_poly.pdbx_seq_one_letter_code
_entity_poly.pdbx_strand_id
1 'polypeptide(L)'
;MFGINSPENQYDYAAWQKIFSNYDPSTISSISQQNQKDIAELYEKFLEIFPHLHIYWTKYAQFQLAASGVIDDAIKIFERALEKNILFYSIDMWNEFIKFIVSNMQENKKMIRAVYARALDAVGWHFKSGSLWTQAIDFELQNSRNPFFYYAKSVKNPTSDLVKLYKEMQTIIPKTETEIITGNSLDMTLSEYINLPEARLGTQIVATDDKNRLEILSQVATTYERSAALCREILPYESQITRDYFHFITPDEAQISIWEQYSTWAIEKGNNEAAVRIFERAVIPCAHIDAIWLEYAFYLEDIGKIEEAREVYERMPQDILKRCKVYHAAFEEQYNKEKASEIYQNLSSSDFVEEVLAAANYFHRIQDDENSVKVLTEAQARLQAANDSNGAGVVNARLMDIQWPTQPVENSAVSIVKFCQLAENDDKNTLLFNAVFGEPAPICLEDRVQLAVLYYELIRTLNVSLDFQTQLEMKVQQLKSKLLWYRSFFDQNQLINEVPPERIQQNWEKYQEGL
;
A
#
# COMPACT_ATOMS: atom_id res chain seq x y z
N MET A 1 37.44 4.02 11.91
CA MET A 1 36.50 4.01 10.77
C MET A 1 35.43 2.99 11.09
N PHE A 2 34.36 3.39 11.76
CA PHE A 2 33.14 2.58 11.80
C PHE A 2 32.22 3.23 10.77
N GLY A 3 32.09 2.62 9.60
CA GLY A 3 31.13 3.07 8.61
C GLY A 3 29.74 3.05 9.22
N ILE A 4 28.97 4.11 9.03
CA ILE A 4 27.56 4.14 9.39
C ILE A 4 26.86 3.24 8.38
N ASN A 5 26.71 1.97 8.71
CA ASN A 5 26.09 0.99 7.82
C ASN A 5 24.58 0.98 8.01
N SER A 6 23.86 0.69 6.92
CA SER A 6 22.43 0.37 6.98
C SER A 6 22.20 -0.87 7.86
N PRO A 7 21.00 -1.02 8.46
CA PRO A 7 20.62 -2.26 9.15
C PRO A 7 20.82 -3.49 8.27
N GLU A 8 21.11 -4.64 8.90
CA GLU A 8 21.19 -5.94 8.20
C GLU A 8 19.84 -6.30 7.55
N ASN A 9 18.74 -6.08 8.28
CA ASN A 9 17.40 -6.12 7.72
C ASN A 9 16.94 -4.71 7.38
N GLN A 10 16.92 -4.37 6.09
CA GLN A 10 16.54 -3.04 5.62
C GLN A 10 15.05 -2.71 5.87
N TYR A 11 14.21 -3.70 6.19
CA TYR A 11 12.81 -3.49 6.54
C TYR A 11 12.55 -3.34 8.05
N ASP A 12 13.59 -3.43 8.89
CA ASP A 12 13.47 -3.20 10.33
C ASP A 12 13.48 -1.70 10.66
N TYR A 13 12.28 -1.13 10.76
CA TYR A 13 12.10 0.27 11.10
C TYR A 13 12.67 0.65 12.48
N ALA A 14 12.62 -0.24 13.47
CA ALA A 14 13.14 0.07 14.81
C ALA A 14 14.66 0.21 14.79
N ALA A 15 15.34 -0.61 13.98
CA ALA A 15 16.77 -0.46 13.73
C ALA A 15 17.09 0.90 13.08
N TRP A 16 16.34 1.29 12.05
CA TRP A 16 16.50 2.60 11.41
C TRP A 16 16.28 3.77 12.38
N GLN A 17 15.20 3.73 13.18
CA GLN A 17 14.93 4.75 14.20
C GLN A 17 16.08 4.91 15.18
N LYS A 18 16.65 3.80 15.65
CA LYS A 18 17.78 3.80 16.58
C LYS A 18 19.06 4.38 15.96
N ILE A 19 19.26 4.17 14.66
CA ILE A 19 20.38 4.78 13.95
C ILE A 19 20.15 6.29 13.87
N PHE A 20 19.00 6.74 13.36
CA PHE A 20 18.70 8.16 13.19
C PHE A 20 18.62 8.93 14.52
N SER A 21 18.19 8.32 15.62
CA SER A 21 18.17 8.98 16.93
C SER A 21 19.56 9.36 17.45
N ASN A 22 20.61 8.72 16.94
CA ASN A 22 21.99 9.08 17.29
C ASN A 22 22.51 10.28 16.49
N TYR A 23 21.80 10.68 15.43
CA TYR A 23 22.21 11.69 14.46
C TYR A 23 21.11 12.75 14.32
N ASP A 24 20.87 13.50 15.39
CA ASP A 24 19.93 14.62 15.38
C ASP A 24 20.53 15.87 14.70
N PRO A 25 19.70 16.76 14.13
CA PRO A 25 20.17 18.01 13.51
C PRO A 25 20.97 18.93 14.46
N SER A 26 20.77 18.78 15.77
CA SER A 26 21.44 19.57 16.81
C SER A 26 22.89 19.15 17.07
N THR A 27 23.32 17.94 16.68
CA THR A 27 24.69 17.45 16.87
C THR A 27 25.60 17.64 15.66
N ILE A 28 25.08 18.22 14.55
CA ILE A 28 25.77 18.37 13.26
C ILE A 28 27.10 19.11 13.36
N SER A 29 27.22 20.13 14.23
CA SER A 29 28.45 20.92 14.40
C SER A 29 29.63 20.11 14.97
N SER A 30 29.37 18.94 15.53
CA SER A 30 30.37 18.03 16.09
C SER A 30 30.75 16.85 15.17
N ILE A 31 30.09 16.75 14.00
CA ILE A 31 30.23 15.63 13.06
C ILE A 31 31.21 16.01 11.94
N SER A 32 32.11 15.09 11.57
CA SER A 32 33.05 15.30 10.46
C SER A 32 32.33 15.38 9.10
N GLN A 33 32.91 16.08 8.13
CA GLN A 33 32.35 16.19 6.76
C GLN A 33 32.15 14.82 6.09
N GLN A 34 32.99 13.82 6.40
CA GLN A 34 32.81 12.47 5.86
C GLN A 34 31.57 11.80 6.46
N ASN A 35 31.40 11.88 7.78
CA ASN A 35 30.24 11.31 8.45
C ASN A 35 28.93 12.01 8.02
N GLN A 36 28.97 13.29 7.66
CA GLN A 36 27.80 13.99 7.11
C GLN A 36 27.35 13.40 5.76
N LYS A 37 28.30 13.04 4.89
CA LYS A 37 27.99 12.36 3.61
C LYS A 37 27.43 10.96 3.85
N ASP A 38 28.04 10.20 4.73
CA ASP A 38 27.58 8.84 5.07
C ASP A 38 26.14 8.87 5.63
N ILE A 39 25.77 9.88 6.43
CA ILE A 39 24.40 10.07 6.93
C ILE A 39 23.44 10.48 5.81
N ALA A 40 23.87 11.34 4.88
CA ALA A 40 23.04 11.69 3.73
C ALA A 40 22.73 10.46 2.86
N GLU A 41 23.74 9.63 2.57
CA GLU A 41 23.55 8.35 1.86
C GLU A 41 22.63 7.39 2.62
N LEU A 42 22.67 7.42 3.95
CA LEU A 42 21.78 6.63 4.80
C LEU A 42 20.32 7.10 4.68
N TYR A 43 20.07 8.41 4.65
CA TYR A 43 18.74 8.96 4.39
C TYR A 43 18.23 8.59 3.00
N GLU A 44 19.09 8.64 1.98
CA GLU A 44 18.73 8.25 0.61
C GLU A 44 18.26 6.80 0.56
N LYS A 45 19.07 5.86 1.07
CA LYS A 45 18.69 4.44 1.12
C LYS A 45 17.41 4.19 1.91
N PHE A 46 17.21 4.92 3.02
CA PHE A 46 16.00 4.77 3.82
C PHE A 46 14.75 5.25 3.07
N LEU A 47 14.84 6.37 2.35
CA LEU A 47 13.74 6.97 1.61
C LEU A 47 13.46 6.27 0.28
N GLU A 48 14.45 5.59 -0.30
CA GLU A 48 14.25 4.64 -1.41
C GLU A 48 13.33 3.48 -1.00
N ILE A 49 13.47 2.99 0.23
CA ILE A 49 12.66 1.88 0.76
C ILE A 49 11.32 2.37 1.30
N PHE A 50 11.31 3.50 2.01
CA PHE A 50 10.11 4.05 2.65
C PHE A 50 9.80 5.48 2.17
N PRO A 51 9.42 5.65 0.88
CA PRO A 51 9.22 6.97 0.28
C PRO A 51 8.06 7.76 0.88
N HIS A 52 7.04 7.08 1.41
CA HIS A 52 5.82 7.71 1.96
C HIS A 52 6.01 8.35 3.36
N LEU A 53 7.21 8.29 3.95
CA LEU A 53 7.52 8.86 5.27
C LEU A 53 7.89 10.36 5.20
N HIS A 54 6.88 11.23 5.14
CA HIS A 54 7.06 12.69 5.04
C HIS A 54 7.96 13.31 6.14
N ILE A 55 7.93 12.76 7.37
CA ILE A 55 8.74 13.24 8.50
C ILE A 55 10.23 13.10 8.19
N TYR A 56 10.64 12.00 7.55
CA TYR A 56 12.05 11.74 7.27
C TYR A 56 12.57 12.56 6.10
N TRP A 57 11.73 12.87 5.10
CA TRP A 57 12.05 13.87 4.08
C TRP A 57 12.34 15.24 4.71
N THR A 58 11.52 15.65 5.68
CA THR A 58 11.70 16.93 6.39
C THR A 58 12.98 16.92 7.22
N LYS A 59 13.26 15.83 7.95
CA LYS A 59 14.51 15.67 8.71
C LYS A 59 15.74 15.68 7.80
N TYR A 60 15.66 15.02 6.64
CA TYR A 60 16.74 14.97 5.68
C TYR A 60 17.04 16.35 5.09
N ALA A 61 16.01 17.11 4.70
CA ALA A 61 16.18 18.48 4.21
C ALA A 61 16.77 19.41 5.28
N GLN A 62 16.33 19.30 6.54
CA GLN A 62 16.89 20.07 7.66
C GLN A 62 18.35 19.70 7.94
N PHE A 63 18.68 18.40 7.88
CA PHE A 63 20.06 17.91 8.03
C PHE A 63 20.96 18.46 6.92
N GLN A 64 20.50 18.42 5.67
CA GLN A 64 21.25 18.93 4.52
C GLN A 64 21.47 20.44 4.62
N LEU A 65 20.46 21.20 5.06
CA LEU A 65 20.58 22.64 5.30
C LEU A 65 21.66 22.93 6.36
N ALA A 66 21.64 22.19 7.47
CA ALA A 66 22.59 22.39 8.56
C ALA A 66 24.02 21.93 8.21
N ALA A 67 24.18 20.92 7.34
CA ALA A 67 25.49 20.44 6.89
C ALA A 67 26.12 21.35 5.82
N SER A 68 25.35 21.73 4.79
CA SER A 68 25.83 22.50 3.64
C SER A 68 25.76 24.02 3.85
N GLY A 69 24.82 24.49 4.67
CA GLY A 69 24.45 25.90 4.77
C GLY A 69 23.70 26.44 3.54
N VAL A 70 23.39 25.60 2.55
CA VAL A 70 22.77 25.99 1.27
C VAL A 70 21.29 25.62 1.29
N ILE A 71 20.42 26.63 1.22
CA ILE A 71 18.96 26.43 1.24
C ILE A 71 18.48 25.69 -0.02
N ASP A 72 19.10 25.98 -1.18
CA ASP A 72 18.71 25.37 -2.46
C ASP A 72 18.86 23.84 -2.47
N ASP A 73 19.82 23.27 -1.73
CA ASP A 73 19.99 21.82 -1.65
C ASP A 73 18.88 21.17 -0.82
N ALA A 74 18.45 21.83 0.26
CA ALA A 74 17.28 21.39 1.01
C ALA A 74 15.99 21.50 0.17
N ILE A 75 15.86 22.54 -0.67
CA ILE A 75 14.73 22.68 -1.60
C ILE A 75 14.69 21.51 -2.58
N LYS A 76 15.82 21.10 -3.17
CA LYS A 76 15.85 19.94 -4.08
C LYS A 76 15.33 18.67 -3.42
N ILE A 77 15.64 18.46 -2.13
CA ILE A 77 15.13 17.32 -1.35
C ILE A 77 13.61 17.40 -1.19
N PHE A 78 13.06 18.57 -0.85
CA PHE A 78 11.62 18.78 -0.77
C PHE A 78 10.93 18.59 -2.13
N GLU A 79 11.52 19.09 -3.21
CA GLU A 79 10.99 18.93 -4.57
C GLU A 79 10.95 17.45 -4.98
N ARG A 80 11.99 16.67 -4.62
CA ARG A 80 11.99 15.22 -4.85
C ARG A 80 10.92 14.50 -4.03
N ALA A 81 10.74 14.87 -2.76
CA ALA A 81 9.65 14.34 -1.94
C ALA A 81 8.27 14.62 -2.56
N LEU A 82 8.12 15.77 -3.21
CA LEU A 82 6.89 16.23 -3.86
C LEU A 82 6.78 15.80 -5.33
N GLU A 83 7.60 14.85 -5.79
CA GLU A 83 7.35 14.18 -7.06
C GLU A 83 5.99 13.50 -7.05
N LYS A 84 5.33 13.48 -8.22
CA LYS A 84 3.95 12.98 -8.39
C LYS A 84 3.74 11.58 -7.80
N ASN A 85 4.78 10.76 -7.85
CA ASN A 85 4.74 9.35 -7.48
C ASN A 85 5.06 9.07 -6.00
N ILE A 86 5.44 10.09 -5.22
CA ILE A 86 5.89 9.95 -3.82
C ILE A 86 4.89 10.57 -2.85
N LEU A 87 4.92 11.89 -2.64
CA LEU A 87 4.08 12.57 -1.65
C LEU A 87 3.40 13.83 -2.21
N PHE A 88 3.30 13.97 -3.53
CA PHE A 88 2.62 15.11 -4.18
C PHE A 88 1.18 15.32 -3.69
N TYR A 89 0.47 14.26 -3.34
CA TYR A 89 -0.90 14.31 -2.84
C TYR A 89 -1.02 14.40 -1.31
N SER A 90 0.10 14.46 -0.58
CA SER A 90 0.14 14.59 0.88
C SER A 90 0.05 16.06 1.31
N ILE A 91 -1.03 16.40 2.03
CA ILE A 91 -1.17 17.73 2.65
C ILE A 91 -0.02 18.00 3.64
N ASP A 92 0.36 16.99 4.42
CA ASP A 92 1.37 17.15 5.47
C ASP A 92 2.74 17.52 4.87
N MET A 93 3.12 16.86 3.77
CA MET A 93 4.38 17.16 3.09
C MET A 93 4.40 18.59 2.52
N TRP A 94 3.31 19.05 1.89
CA TRP A 94 3.20 20.43 1.42
C TRP A 94 3.24 21.45 2.56
N ASN A 95 2.58 21.16 3.69
CA ASN A 95 2.62 22.03 4.87
C ASN A 95 4.04 22.15 5.43
N GLU A 96 4.79 21.05 5.53
CA GLU A 96 6.19 21.09 5.99
C GLU A 96 7.08 21.87 5.01
N PHE A 97 6.89 21.72 3.70
CA PHE A 97 7.63 22.50 2.70
C PHE A 97 7.31 24.01 2.78
N ILE A 98 6.04 24.37 2.93
CA ILE A 98 5.62 25.77 3.10
C ILE A 98 6.21 26.36 4.37
N LYS A 99 6.13 25.65 5.50
CA LYS A 99 6.74 26.08 6.77
C LYS A 99 8.25 26.30 6.63
N PHE A 100 8.95 25.43 5.91
CA PHE A 100 10.37 25.55 5.63
C PHE A 100 10.69 26.82 4.82
N ILE A 101 9.98 27.04 3.71
CA ILE A 101 10.21 28.19 2.82
C ILE A 101 9.85 29.51 3.53
N VAL A 102 8.72 29.56 4.24
CA VAL A 102 8.30 30.76 4.99
C VAL A 102 9.30 31.08 6.10
N SER A 103 9.86 30.08 6.78
CA SER A 103 10.86 30.32 7.84
C SER A 103 12.21 30.78 7.30
N ASN A 104 12.69 30.20 6.19
CA ASN A 104 14.05 30.43 5.69
C ASN A 104 14.16 31.48 4.58
N MET A 105 13.06 31.86 3.92
CA MET A 105 13.06 32.77 2.76
C MET A 105 12.02 33.89 2.86
N GLN A 106 11.87 34.51 4.04
CA GLN A 106 10.90 35.58 4.31
C GLN A 106 10.99 36.77 3.33
N GLU A 107 12.19 37.08 2.85
CA GLU A 107 12.42 38.19 1.91
C GLU A 107 11.96 37.86 0.48
N ASN A 108 12.00 36.57 0.09
CA ASN A 108 11.64 36.15 -1.26
C ASN A 108 10.14 35.85 -1.38
N LYS A 109 9.36 36.92 -1.36
CA LYS A 109 7.89 36.86 -1.52
C LYS A 109 7.45 36.21 -2.83
N LYS A 110 8.28 36.18 -3.88
CA LYS A 110 7.94 35.52 -5.15
C LYS A 110 7.98 34.00 -4.99
N MET A 111 9.00 33.47 -4.33
CA MET A 111 9.14 32.04 -4.05
C MET A 111 8.02 31.54 -3.15
N ILE A 112 7.71 32.25 -2.05
CA ILE A 112 6.63 31.87 -1.13
C ILE A 112 5.29 31.74 -1.88
N ARG A 113 4.97 32.71 -2.77
CA ARG A 113 3.76 32.63 -3.60
C ARG A 113 3.75 31.45 -4.55
N ALA A 114 4.86 31.22 -5.24
CA ALA A 114 4.98 30.12 -6.19
C ALA A 114 4.74 28.77 -5.49
N VAL A 115 5.27 28.59 -4.27
CA VAL A 115 5.06 27.38 -3.47
C VAL A 115 3.61 27.25 -3.02
N TYR A 116 2.97 28.31 -2.51
CA TYR A 116 1.54 28.27 -2.16
C TYR A 116 0.66 27.92 -3.36
N ALA A 117 0.90 28.49 -4.53
CA ALA A 117 0.14 28.15 -5.73
C ALA A 117 0.32 26.70 -6.14
N ARG A 118 1.57 26.21 -6.19
CA ARG A 118 1.83 24.80 -6.52
C ARG A 118 1.17 23.85 -5.53
N ALA A 119 1.24 24.15 -4.23
CA ALA A 119 0.59 23.37 -3.20
C ALA A 119 -0.94 23.35 -3.40
N LEU A 120 -1.56 24.49 -3.65
CA LEU A 120 -3.00 24.59 -3.86
C LEU A 120 -3.46 23.98 -5.20
N ASP A 121 -2.64 24.02 -6.24
CA ASP A 121 -2.91 23.32 -7.50
C ASP A 121 -2.81 21.79 -7.29
N ALA A 122 -1.91 21.32 -6.42
CA ALA A 122 -1.70 19.89 -6.12
C ALA A 122 -2.73 19.30 -5.15
N VAL A 123 -2.95 19.94 -4.00
CA VAL A 123 -3.77 19.41 -2.88
C VAL A 123 -4.93 20.31 -2.49
N GLY A 124 -5.22 21.39 -3.22
CA GLY A 124 -6.32 22.31 -2.90
C GLY A 124 -7.73 21.69 -3.01
N TRP A 125 -7.85 20.52 -3.64
CA TRP A 125 -9.07 19.73 -3.71
C TRP A 125 -9.30 18.84 -2.47
N HIS A 126 -8.26 18.58 -1.67
CA HIS A 126 -8.35 17.68 -0.53
C HIS A 126 -9.20 18.31 0.58
N PHE A 127 -10.04 17.49 1.23
CA PHE A 127 -10.99 17.95 2.26
C PHE A 127 -10.35 18.80 3.37
N LYS A 128 -9.16 18.42 3.88
CA LYS A 128 -8.44 19.12 4.96
C LYS A 128 -7.62 20.34 4.49
N SER A 129 -7.70 20.73 3.21
CA SER A 129 -6.92 21.86 2.65
C SER A 129 -7.45 23.25 3.04
N GLY A 130 -8.56 23.36 3.78
CA GLY A 130 -9.15 24.65 4.16
C GLY A 130 -8.20 25.58 4.92
N SER A 131 -7.35 25.00 5.78
CA SER A 131 -6.31 25.74 6.52
C SER A 131 -5.20 26.26 5.59
N LEU A 132 -4.88 25.53 4.52
CA LEU A 132 -3.89 25.91 3.52
C LEU A 132 -4.40 27.08 2.66
N TRP A 133 -5.68 27.04 2.26
CA TRP A 133 -6.33 28.15 1.57
C TRP A 133 -6.31 29.43 2.41
N THR A 134 -6.64 29.31 3.71
CA THR A 134 -6.62 30.46 4.63
C THR A 134 -5.21 31.06 4.75
N GLN A 135 -4.17 30.23 4.93
CA GLN A 135 -2.78 30.69 5.02
C GLN A 135 -2.31 31.43 3.77
N ALA A 136 -2.64 30.92 2.58
CA ALA A 136 -2.27 31.59 1.32
C ALA A 136 -3.00 32.93 1.15
N ILE A 137 -4.27 33.00 1.53
CA ILE A 137 -5.07 34.23 1.49
C ILE A 137 -4.51 35.27 2.46
N ASP A 138 -4.21 34.87 3.69
CA ASP A 138 -3.62 35.76 4.71
C ASP A 138 -2.27 36.31 4.23
N PHE A 139 -1.46 35.49 3.56
CA PHE A 139 -0.21 35.92 2.95
C PHE A 139 -0.44 36.99 1.86
N GLU A 140 -1.41 36.82 0.96
CA GLU A 140 -1.69 37.83 -0.08
C GLU A 140 -2.26 39.12 0.49
N LEU A 141 -3.11 39.03 1.52
CA LEU A 141 -3.63 40.18 2.26
C LEU A 141 -2.50 40.98 2.93
N GLN A 142 -1.55 40.31 3.58
CA GLN A 142 -0.38 40.96 4.19
C GLN A 142 0.52 41.66 3.16
N ASN A 143 0.46 41.23 1.90
CA ASN A 143 1.22 41.80 0.80
C ASN A 143 0.41 42.75 -0.10
N SER A 144 -0.77 43.19 0.36
CA SER A 144 -1.63 44.15 -0.34
C SER A 144 -2.06 43.73 -1.75
N ARG A 145 -2.15 42.41 -2.02
CA ARG A 145 -2.70 41.87 -3.28
C ARG A 145 -4.16 41.48 -3.11
N ASN A 146 -4.91 41.49 -4.22
CA ASN A 146 -6.32 41.10 -4.18
C ASN A 146 -6.48 39.58 -4.01
N PRO A 147 -7.12 39.10 -2.94
CA PRO A 147 -7.28 37.67 -2.69
C PRO A 147 -8.47 37.03 -3.44
N PHE A 148 -9.25 37.79 -4.21
CA PHE A 148 -10.50 37.32 -4.83
C PHE A 148 -10.33 36.01 -5.61
N PHE A 149 -9.27 35.87 -6.40
CA PHE A 149 -9.02 34.66 -7.19
C PHE A 149 -8.79 33.42 -6.31
N TYR A 150 -8.11 33.58 -5.17
CA TYR A 150 -7.91 32.50 -4.19
C TYR A 150 -9.23 32.06 -3.55
N TYR A 151 -10.10 33.02 -3.19
CA TYR A 151 -11.44 32.71 -2.70
C TYR A 151 -12.33 32.03 -3.74
N ALA A 152 -12.31 32.53 -4.99
CA ALA A 152 -13.12 31.95 -6.06
C ALA A 152 -12.69 30.51 -6.38
N LYS A 153 -11.39 30.23 -6.35
CA LYS A 153 -10.82 28.88 -6.47
C LYS A 153 -11.18 28.00 -5.28
N SER A 154 -11.06 28.50 -4.06
CA SER A 154 -11.32 27.71 -2.86
C SER A 154 -12.78 27.28 -2.75
N VAL A 155 -13.73 28.13 -3.17
CA VAL A 155 -15.17 27.82 -3.19
C VAL A 155 -15.54 26.75 -4.23
N LYS A 156 -14.72 26.52 -5.26
CA LYS A 156 -14.89 25.40 -6.20
C LYS A 156 -14.51 24.04 -5.58
N ASN A 157 -13.71 24.02 -4.51
CA ASN A 157 -13.19 22.78 -3.92
C ASN A 157 -14.01 22.36 -2.69
N PRO A 158 -14.29 21.05 -2.51
CA PRO A 158 -15.05 20.55 -1.38
C PRO A 158 -14.17 20.46 -0.11
N THR A 159 -13.92 21.60 0.53
CA THR A 159 -13.06 21.71 1.71
C THR A 159 -13.84 21.76 3.02
N SER A 160 -13.17 21.44 4.14
CA SER A 160 -13.75 21.52 5.49
C SER A 160 -14.17 22.94 5.87
N ASP A 161 -13.42 23.94 5.44
CA ASP A 161 -13.64 25.36 5.76
C ASP A 161 -14.47 26.11 4.69
N LEU A 162 -15.12 25.38 3.77
CA LEU A 162 -15.86 25.95 2.65
C LEU A 162 -16.86 27.05 3.07
N VAL A 163 -17.58 26.85 4.18
CA VAL A 163 -18.56 27.81 4.70
C VAL A 163 -17.88 29.12 5.15
N LYS A 164 -16.72 29.02 5.78
CA LYS A 164 -15.94 30.18 6.23
C LYS A 164 -15.42 30.96 5.01
N LEU A 165 -14.78 30.26 4.09
CA LEU A 165 -14.21 30.83 2.86
C LEU A 165 -15.27 31.51 2.00
N TYR A 166 -16.47 30.92 1.88
CA TYR A 166 -17.58 31.52 1.15
C TYR A 166 -18.09 32.82 1.80
N LYS A 167 -18.23 32.86 3.13
CA LYS A 167 -18.62 34.08 3.86
C LYS A 167 -17.60 35.20 3.66
N GLU A 168 -16.31 34.88 3.78
CA GLU A 168 -15.23 35.85 3.57
C GLU A 168 -15.22 36.36 2.12
N MET A 169 -15.43 35.47 1.13
CA MET A 169 -15.58 35.84 -0.28
C MET A 169 -16.71 36.84 -0.50
N GLN A 170 -17.89 36.62 0.10
CA GLN A 170 -19.03 37.54 0.01
C GLN A 170 -18.69 38.95 0.53
N THR A 171 -17.78 39.09 1.51
CA THR A 171 -17.36 40.40 2.02
C THR A 171 -16.38 41.13 1.10
N ILE A 172 -15.70 40.40 0.20
CA ILE A 172 -14.65 40.92 -0.69
C ILE A 172 -15.19 41.26 -2.07
N ILE A 173 -16.25 40.57 -2.53
CA ILE A 173 -16.92 40.86 -3.81
C ILE A 173 -17.33 42.35 -3.93
N PRO A 174 -17.94 42.99 -2.92
CA PRO A 174 -18.27 44.43 -3.00
C PRO A 174 -17.04 45.34 -3.09
N LYS A 175 -15.88 44.88 -2.62
CA LYS A 175 -14.62 45.66 -2.53
C LYS A 175 -13.71 45.47 -3.75
N THR A 176 -14.07 44.58 -4.68
CA THR A 176 -13.24 44.19 -5.83
C THR A 176 -13.81 44.76 -7.14
N GLU A 177 -12.93 45.14 -8.07
CA GLU A 177 -13.31 45.62 -9.41
C GLU A 177 -13.83 44.47 -10.28
N THR A 178 -14.89 44.74 -11.04
CA THR A 178 -15.53 43.74 -11.91
C THR A 178 -14.60 43.25 -13.01
N GLU A 179 -13.68 44.08 -13.49
CA GLU A 179 -12.69 43.70 -14.51
C GLU A 179 -11.70 42.63 -14.02
N ILE A 180 -11.37 42.62 -12.72
CA ILE A 180 -10.52 41.58 -12.10
C ILE A 180 -11.31 40.28 -11.96
N ILE A 181 -12.61 40.38 -11.70
CA ILE A 181 -13.51 39.23 -11.54
C ILE A 181 -13.76 38.53 -12.88
N THR A 182 -13.95 39.29 -13.96
CA THR A 182 -14.24 38.74 -15.30
C THR A 182 -12.99 38.56 -16.17
N GLY A 183 -11.87 39.18 -15.82
CA GLY A 183 -10.66 39.22 -16.63
C GLY A 183 -9.81 37.95 -16.59
N ASN A 184 -10.00 37.11 -15.58
CA ASN A 184 -9.24 35.87 -15.38
C ASN A 184 -10.19 34.68 -15.38
N SER A 185 -9.95 33.70 -16.26
CA SER A 185 -10.70 32.44 -16.23
C SER A 185 -10.41 31.70 -14.92
N LEU A 186 -11.47 31.27 -14.23
CA LEU A 186 -11.39 30.46 -13.02
C LEU A 186 -10.85 29.03 -13.26
N ASP A 187 -10.59 28.68 -14.51
CA ASP A 187 -10.02 27.38 -14.90
C ASP A 187 -8.49 27.42 -14.98
N MET A 188 -7.87 28.61 -15.02
CA MET A 188 -6.40 28.77 -14.97
C MET A 188 -5.85 28.25 -13.65
N THR A 189 -4.65 27.68 -13.64
CA THR A 189 -3.97 27.26 -12.40
C THR A 189 -3.53 28.47 -11.56
N LEU A 190 -3.35 28.30 -10.24
CA LEU A 190 -2.82 29.40 -9.42
C LEU A 190 -1.39 29.74 -9.81
N SER A 191 -0.64 28.74 -10.28
CA SER A 191 0.70 28.90 -10.82
C SER A 191 0.72 29.78 -12.07
N GLU A 192 -0.26 29.65 -12.96
CA GLU A 192 -0.46 30.55 -14.10
C GLU A 192 -0.87 31.96 -13.64
N TYR A 193 -1.78 32.05 -12.67
CA TYR A 193 -2.30 33.32 -12.17
C TYR A 193 -1.20 34.22 -11.58
N ILE A 194 -0.26 33.67 -10.80
CA ILE A 194 0.82 34.45 -10.19
C ILE A 194 1.78 35.04 -11.22
N ASN A 195 1.91 34.38 -12.39
CA ASN A 195 2.79 34.83 -13.47
C ASN A 195 2.14 35.90 -14.37
N LEU A 196 0.88 36.27 -14.14
CA LEU A 196 0.23 37.33 -14.89
C LEU A 196 0.84 38.72 -14.58
N PRO A 197 0.82 39.65 -15.55
CA PRO A 197 1.29 41.01 -15.34
C PRO A 197 0.55 41.69 -14.16
N GLU A 198 1.27 42.47 -13.34
CA GLU A 198 0.73 43.14 -12.14
C GLU A 198 -0.50 44.02 -12.42
N ALA A 199 -0.62 44.54 -13.65
CA ALA A 199 -1.79 45.28 -14.12
C ALA A 199 -3.11 44.46 -14.09
N ARG A 200 -3.04 43.11 -14.18
CA ARG A 200 -4.20 42.20 -14.10
C ARG A 200 -4.48 41.67 -12.68
N LEU A 201 -3.56 41.93 -11.75
CA LEU A 201 -3.64 41.48 -10.35
C LEU A 201 -4.39 42.51 -9.47
N GLY A 202 -4.53 43.75 -9.95
CA GLY A 202 -5.39 44.79 -9.40
C GLY A 202 -4.87 45.43 -8.10
N THR A 203 -4.88 46.76 -8.06
CA THR A 203 -4.69 47.57 -6.85
C THR A 203 -5.99 48.32 -6.54
N GLN A 204 -6.44 48.27 -5.29
CA GLN A 204 -7.78 48.63 -4.81
C GLN A 204 -8.51 49.87 -5.42
N ILE A 205 -9.78 49.59 -5.78
CA ILE A 205 -11.04 50.37 -5.66
C ILE A 205 -11.33 51.47 -6.69
N VAL A 206 -12.28 51.17 -7.61
CA VAL A 206 -13.45 52.02 -7.89
C VAL A 206 -14.72 51.17 -8.04
N ALA A 207 -15.83 51.61 -7.41
CA ALA A 207 -17.15 51.02 -7.60
C ALA A 207 -17.81 51.57 -8.87
N THR A 208 -18.12 50.72 -9.84
CA THR A 208 -19.14 50.99 -10.86
C THR A 208 -20.00 49.75 -11.15
N ASP A 209 -21.30 50.02 -11.30
CA ASP A 209 -22.49 49.24 -11.67
C ASP A 209 -22.88 47.92 -10.97
N ASP A 210 -24.19 47.86 -10.65
CA ASP A 210 -24.86 46.87 -9.79
C ASP A 210 -25.35 45.60 -10.52
N LYS A 211 -25.42 45.61 -11.86
CA LYS A 211 -26.02 44.48 -12.61
C LYS A 211 -25.08 43.28 -12.77
N ASN A 212 -23.80 43.52 -13.09
CA ASN A 212 -22.80 42.45 -13.23
C ASN A 212 -22.45 41.81 -11.87
N ARG A 213 -22.56 42.57 -10.76
CA ARG A 213 -22.28 42.05 -9.41
C ARG A 213 -23.32 41.05 -8.93
N LEU A 214 -24.60 41.27 -9.22
CA LEU A 214 -25.67 40.33 -8.89
C LEU A 214 -25.49 39.00 -9.64
N GLU A 215 -25.10 39.07 -10.91
CA GLU A 215 -24.79 37.88 -11.70
C GLU A 215 -23.59 37.12 -11.14
N ILE A 216 -22.49 37.80 -10.81
CA ILE A 216 -21.32 37.20 -10.16
C ILE A 216 -21.72 36.54 -8.83
N LEU A 217 -22.48 37.22 -7.98
CA LEU A 217 -22.95 36.65 -6.71
C LEU A 217 -23.79 35.38 -6.93
N SER A 218 -24.65 35.37 -7.95
CA SER A 218 -25.44 34.19 -8.30
C SER A 218 -24.57 33.02 -8.76
N GLN A 219 -23.57 33.27 -9.61
CA GLN A 219 -22.63 32.23 -10.09
C GLN A 219 -21.80 31.65 -8.95
N VAL A 220 -21.30 32.51 -8.05
CA VAL A 220 -20.56 32.08 -6.86
C VAL A 220 -21.46 31.29 -5.92
N ALA A 221 -22.72 31.68 -5.74
CA ALA A 221 -23.70 30.91 -4.96
C ALA A 221 -23.96 29.52 -5.56
N THR A 222 -24.18 29.43 -6.88
CA THR A 222 -24.34 28.14 -7.57
C THR A 222 -23.10 27.25 -7.45
N THR A 223 -21.91 27.85 -7.54
CA THR A 223 -20.63 27.12 -7.35
C THR A 223 -20.52 26.61 -5.91
N TYR A 224 -20.80 27.46 -4.93
CA TYR A 224 -20.84 27.09 -3.52
C TYR A 224 -21.84 25.96 -3.25
N GLU A 225 -23.04 26.03 -3.80
CA GLU A 225 -24.07 24.98 -3.62
C GLU A 225 -23.62 23.63 -4.17
N ARG A 226 -22.95 23.63 -5.33
CA ARG A 226 -22.36 22.42 -5.92
C ARG A 226 -21.27 21.84 -5.03
N SER A 227 -20.32 22.66 -4.59
CA SER A 227 -19.23 22.23 -3.70
C SER A 227 -19.77 21.77 -2.35
N ALA A 228 -20.78 22.44 -1.80
CA ALA A 228 -21.41 22.08 -0.54
C ALA A 228 -22.21 20.77 -0.65
N ALA A 229 -22.86 20.50 -1.78
CA ALA A 229 -23.48 19.22 -2.05
C ALA A 229 -22.44 18.10 -2.06
N LEU A 230 -21.32 18.31 -2.77
CA LEU A 230 -20.21 17.37 -2.79
C LEU A 230 -19.61 17.15 -1.40
N CYS A 231 -19.41 18.22 -0.60
CA CYS A 231 -18.96 18.12 0.79
C CYS A 231 -19.86 17.19 1.62
N ARG A 232 -21.19 17.27 1.46
CA ARG A 232 -22.13 16.41 2.21
C ARG A 232 -21.99 14.93 1.83
N GLU A 233 -21.66 14.65 0.57
CA GLU A 233 -21.47 13.28 0.09
C GLU A 233 -20.14 12.67 0.56
N ILE A 234 -19.06 13.46 0.60
CA ILE A 234 -17.74 12.96 1.03
C ILE A 234 -17.55 12.92 2.54
N LEU A 235 -18.29 13.75 3.29
CA LEU A 235 -18.15 13.89 4.75
C LEU A 235 -18.26 12.56 5.53
N PRO A 236 -19.16 11.62 5.18
CA PRO A 236 -19.23 10.32 5.85
C PRO A 236 -17.92 9.53 5.78
N TYR A 237 -17.16 9.65 4.69
CA TYR A 237 -15.87 8.99 4.55
C TYR A 237 -14.78 9.78 5.28
N GLU A 238 -14.63 11.07 4.95
CA GLU A 238 -13.55 11.93 5.49
C GLU A 238 -13.58 12.10 7.01
N SER A 239 -14.76 12.03 7.64
CA SER A 239 -14.89 12.11 9.10
C SER A 239 -14.46 10.83 9.83
N GLN A 240 -14.46 9.68 9.16
CA GLN A 240 -14.06 8.40 9.72
C GLN A 240 -12.58 8.09 9.48
N ILE A 241 -11.93 8.76 8.52
CA ILE A 241 -10.50 8.61 8.25
C ILE A 241 -9.71 9.27 9.39
N THR A 242 -9.06 8.42 10.19
CA THR A 242 -8.29 8.85 11.36
C THR A 242 -6.83 9.13 11.04
N ARG A 243 -6.28 8.51 9.99
CA ARG A 243 -4.86 8.57 9.63
C ARG A 243 -4.66 8.73 8.12
N ASP A 244 -4.12 9.88 7.71
CA ASP A 244 -3.80 10.21 6.29
C ASP A 244 -2.31 10.03 5.95
N TYR A 245 -1.48 9.63 6.90
CA TYR A 245 -0.03 9.47 6.72
C TYR A 245 0.39 8.00 6.88
N PHE A 246 1.52 7.65 6.27
CA PHE A 246 2.08 6.31 6.35
C PHE A 246 2.59 5.98 7.76
N HIS A 247 2.31 4.76 8.22
CA HIS A 247 2.85 4.21 9.45
C HIS A 247 3.00 2.69 9.31
N PHE A 248 4.00 2.11 9.99
CA PHE A 248 4.32 0.67 9.90
C PHE A 248 3.24 -0.23 10.50
N ILE A 249 2.54 0.25 11.53
CA ILE A 249 1.30 -0.38 11.99
C ILE A 249 0.26 -0.19 10.90
N THR A 250 -0.14 -1.29 10.26
CA THR A 250 -1.18 -1.29 9.23
C THR A 250 -2.47 -0.66 9.77
N PRO A 251 -3.23 0.06 8.94
CA PRO A 251 -4.59 0.44 9.30
C PRO A 251 -5.41 -0.82 9.64
N ASP A 252 -6.40 -0.68 10.51
CA ASP A 252 -7.33 -1.78 10.77
C ASP A 252 -8.26 -2.00 9.54
N GLU A 253 -8.94 -3.14 9.50
CA GLU A 253 -9.85 -3.49 8.40
C GLU A 253 -10.95 -2.44 8.20
N ALA A 254 -11.38 -1.77 9.27
CA ALA A 254 -12.39 -0.72 9.20
C ALA A 254 -11.87 0.51 8.44
N GLN A 255 -10.64 0.96 8.72
CA GLN A 255 -10.00 2.06 8.00
C GLN A 255 -9.72 1.69 6.53
N ILE A 256 -9.31 0.45 6.26
CA ILE A 256 -9.10 -0.02 4.87
C ILE A 256 -10.43 0.01 4.10
N SER A 257 -11.51 -0.54 4.70
CA SER A 257 -12.83 -0.56 4.07
C SER A 257 -13.40 0.83 3.78
N ILE A 258 -13.07 1.83 4.60
CA ILE A 258 -13.47 3.23 4.32
C ILE A 258 -12.81 3.72 3.02
N TRP A 259 -11.53 3.43 2.79
CA TRP A 259 -10.85 3.81 1.56
C TRP A 259 -11.41 3.09 0.33
N GLU A 260 -11.69 1.79 0.43
CA GLU A 260 -12.33 0.98 -0.64
C GLU A 260 -13.73 1.52 -0.99
N GLN A 261 -14.54 1.86 0.01
CA GLN A 261 -15.86 2.44 -0.22
C GLN A 261 -15.77 3.84 -0.82
N TYR A 262 -14.77 4.64 -0.39
CA TYR A 262 -14.59 5.99 -0.88
C TYR A 262 -14.08 6.03 -2.33
N SER A 263 -13.14 5.15 -2.68
CA SER A 263 -12.68 4.98 -4.07
C SER A 263 -13.82 4.47 -4.96
N THR A 264 -14.58 3.48 -4.51
CA THR A 264 -15.76 2.95 -5.21
C THR A 264 -16.78 4.04 -5.49
N TRP A 265 -17.13 4.86 -4.48
CA TRP A 265 -18.03 6.00 -4.67
C TRP A 265 -17.53 6.96 -5.76
N ALA A 266 -16.23 7.25 -5.82
CA ALA A 266 -15.67 8.15 -6.82
C ALA A 266 -15.73 7.57 -8.24
N ILE A 267 -15.50 6.26 -8.36
CA ILE A 267 -15.63 5.50 -9.62
C ILE A 267 -17.09 5.53 -10.09
N GLU A 268 -18.06 5.24 -9.21
CA GLU A 268 -19.49 5.24 -9.54
C GLU A 268 -20.01 6.61 -9.97
N LYS A 269 -19.42 7.69 -9.45
CA LYS A 269 -19.72 9.07 -9.89
C LYS A 269 -19.18 9.39 -11.29
N GLY A 270 -18.31 8.55 -11.85
CA GLY A 270 -17.72 8.74 -13.18
C GLY A 270 -16.71 9.88 -13.23
N ASN A 271 -16.18 10.33 -12.09
CA ASN A 271 -15.15 11.38 -12.04
C ASN A 271 -13.77 10.75 -11.90
N ASN A 272 -13.12 10.49 -13.03
CA ASN A 272 -11.82 9.82 -13.07
C ASN A 272 -10.73 10.58 -12.30
N GLU A 273 -10.76 11.91 -12.35
CA GLU A 273 -9.77 12.72 -11.63
C GLU A 273 -9.96 12.61 -10.12
N ALA A 274 -11.21 12.60 -9.63
CA ALA A 274 -11.51 12.39 -8.22
C ALA A 274 -11.10 10.99 -7.75
N ALA A 275 -11.37 9.95 -8.55
CA ALA A 275 -10.98 8.58 -8.23
C ALA A 275 -9.46 8.44 -8.09
N VAL A 276 -8.69 8.92 -9.08
CA VAL A 276 -7.22 8.93 -9.03
C VAL A 276 -6.71 9.65 -7.78
N ARG A 277 -7.25 10.84 -7.50
CA ARG A 277 -6.91 11.64 -6.32
C ARG A 277 -7.16 10.89 -5.01
N ILE A 278 -8.27 10.16 -4.90
CA ILE A 278 -8.60 9.36 -3.70
C ILE A 278 -7.65 8.16 -3.59
N PHE A 279 -7.37 7.44 -4.68
CA PHE A 279 -6.40 6.34 -4.67
C PHE A 279 -5.00 6.80 -4.28
N GLU A 280 -4.51 7.90 -4.85
CA GLU A 280 -3.21 8.48 -4.52
C GLU A 280 -3.11 8.91 -3.05
N ARG A 281 -4.23 9.28 -2.43
CA ARG A 281 -4.28 9.47 -0.97
C ARG A 281 -4.30 8.15 -0.21
N ALA A 282 -5.10 7.18 -0.64
CA ALA A 282 -5.28 5.91 0.04
C ALA A 282 -3.99 5.07 0.10
N VAL A 283 -3.18 5.09 -0.96
CA VAL A 283 -1.92 4.35 -1.03
C VAL A 283 -0.87 4.84 -0.02
N ILE A 284 -1.01 6.05 0.54
CA ILE A 284 -0.08 6.58 1.54
C ILE A 284 -0.25 5.84 2.90
N PRO A 285 -1.40 5.90 3.60
CA PRO A 285 -1.60 5.16 4.85
C PRO A 285 -1.71 3.65 4.64
N CYS A 286 -2.11 3.20 3.44
CA CYS A 286 -2.28 1.78 3.07
C CYS A 286 -1.14 1.25 2.18
N ALA A 287 0.07 1.84 2.23
CA ALA A 287 1.17 1.46 1.34
C ALA A 287 1.53 -0.03 1.39
N HIS A 288 1.30 -0.69 2.53
CA HIS A 288 1.54 -2.13 2.71
C HIS A 288 0.26 -2.99 2.60
N ILE A 289 -0.77 -2.52 1.90
CA ILE A 289 -2.01 -3.25 1.66
C ILE A 289 -2.15 -3.45 0.15
N ASP A 290 -2.07 -4.69 -0.31
CA ASP A 290 -2.12 -5.03 -1.74
C ASP A 290 -3.46 -4.67 -2.38
N ALA A 291 -4.59 -4.88 -1.69
CA ALA A 291 -5.93 -4.62 -2.21
C ALA A 291 -6.09 -3.22 -2.82
N ILE A 292 -5.72 -2.16 -2.09
CA ILE A 292 -5.85 -0.76 -2.54
C ILE A 292 -4.99 -0.49 -3.79
N TRP A 293 -3.76 -1.01 -3.81
CA TRP A 293 -2.85 -0.86 -4.95
C TRP A 293 -3.37 -1.57 -6.20
N LEU A 294 -3.88 -2.79 -6.04
CA LEU A 294 -4.42 -3.58 -7.13
C LEU A 294 -5.72 -2.97 -7.68
N GLU A 295 -6.64 -2.55 -6.82
CA GLU A 295 -7.85 -1.82 -7.24
C GLU A 295 -7.50 -0.55 -8.01
N TYR A 296 -6.50 0.20 -7.56
CA TYR A 296 -6.04 1.40 -8.27
C TYR A 296 -5.50 1.07 -9.67
N ALA A 297 -4.63 0.07 -9.77
CA ALA A 297 -4.04 -0.34 -11.04
C ALA A 297 -5.10 -0.87 -12.02
N PHE A 298 -6.01 -1.73 -11.55
CA PHE A 298 -7.12 -2.25 -12.35
C PHE A 298 -8.07 -1.15 -12.80
N TYR A 299 -8.40 -0.20 -11.92
CA TYR A 299 -9.23 0.94 -12.29
C TYR A 299 -8.60 1.77 -13.41
N LEU A 300 -7.30 2.06 -13.34
CA LEU A 300 -6.58 2.77 -14.40
C LEU A 300 -6.57 1.97 -15.71
N GLU A 301 -6.37 0.67 -15.63
CA GLU A 301 -6.44 -0.23 -16.78
C GLU A 301 -7.83 -0.20 -17.44
N ASP A 302 -8.90 -0.29 -16.64
CA ASP A 302 -10.30 -0.28 -17.11
C ASP A 302 -10.67 1.01 -17.85
N ILE A 303 -10.14 2.17 -17.41
CA ILE A 303 -10.34 3.45 -18.10
C ILE A 303 -9.36 3.69 -19.26
N GLY A 304 -8.52 2.70 -19.60
CA GLY A 304 -7.58 2.72 -20.72
C GLY A 304 -6.28 3.46 -20.46
N LYS A 305 -5.97 3.77 -19.20
CA LYS A 305 -4.77 4.48 -18.75
C LYS A 305 -3.62 3.52 -18.43
N ILE A 306 -3.17 2.81 -19.47
CA ILE A 306 -2.23 1.69 -19.33
C ILE A 306 -0.85 2.12 -18.79
N GLU A 307 -0.30 3.23 -19.26
CA GLU A 307 0.99 3.72 -18.78
C GLU A 307 0.92 4.17 -17.32
N GLU A 308 -0.16 4.86 -16.92
CA GLU A 308 -0.36 5.23 -15.53
C GLU A 308 -0.57 4.00 -14.63
N ALA A 309 -1.28 2.96 -15.12
CA ALA A 309 -1.40 1.69 -14.41
C ALA A 309 -0.04 0.99 -14.22
N ARG A 310 0.83 1.02 -15.24
CA ARG A 310 2.20 0.51 -15.15
C ARG A 310 3.01 1.24 -14.08
N GLU A 311 2.95 2.57 -14.07
CA GLU A 311 3.61 3.38 -13.03
C GLU A 311 3.13 2.99 -11.63
N VAL A 312 1.84 2.67 -11.46
CA VAL A 312 1.30 2.18 -10.18
C VAL A 312 1.93 0.84 -9.79
N TYR A 313 2.01 -0.14 -10.70
CA TYR A 313 2.68 -1.42 -10.42
C TYR A 313 4.15 -1.27 -10.04
N GLU A 314 4.88 -0.38 -10.73
CA GLU A 314 6.30 -0.09 -10.46
C GLU A 314 6.51 0.58 -9.09
N ARG A 315 5.52 1.34 -8.61
CA ARG A 315 5.55 1.99 -7.28
C ARG A 315 5.19 1.07 -6.12
N MET A 316 4.50 -0.06 -6.37
CA MET A 316 4.10 -0.98 -5.30
C MET A 316 5.34 -1.49 -4.56
N PRO A 317 5.32 -1.58 -3.21
CA PRO A 317 6.44 -2.13 -2.45
C PRO A 317 6.47 -3.66 -2.59
N GLN A 318 6.84 -4.13 -3.78
CA GLN A 318 6.76 -5.52 -4.22
C GLN A 318 7.60 -6.48 -3.37
N ASP A 319 8.65 -5.98 -2.72
CA ASP A 319 9.44 -6.79 -1.80
C ASP A 319 8.74 -7.09 -0.48
N ILE A 320 7.80 -6.23 -0.07
CA ILE A 320 6.91 -6.44 1.07
C ILE A 320 5.65 -7.17 0.61
N LEU A 321 5.05 -6.71 -0.49
CA LEU A 321 3.85 -7.24 -1.11
C LEU A 321 4.21 -8.20 -2.24
N LYS A 322 4.76 -9.36 -1.88
CA LYS A 322 5.21 -10.40 -2.83
C LYS A 322 4.16 -10.74 -3.89
N ARG A 323 2.90 -10.88 -3.46
CA ARG A 323 1.76 -11.15 -4.34
C ARG A 323 1.59 -10.11 -5.45
N CYS A 324 1.92 -8.83 -5.20
CA CYS A 324 1.84 -7.78 -6.22
C CYS A 324 2.82 -8.01 -7.39
N LYS A 325 3.94 -8.71 -7.19
CA LYS A 325 4.86 -9.07 -8.29
C LYS A 325 4.18 -9.98 -9.32
N VAL A 326 3.33 -10.90 -8.85
CA VAL A 326 2.57 -11.81 -9.72
C VAL A 326 1.57 -11.04 -10.57
N TYR A 327 0.85 -10.08 -9.97
CA TYR A 327 -0.10 -9.23 -10.70
C TYR A 327 0.60 -8.30 -11.69
N HIS A 328 1.73 -7.70 -11.32
CA HIS A 328 2.54 -6.89 -12.24
C HIS A 328 3.04 -7.72 -13.42
N ALA A 329 3.50 -8.95 -13.19
CA ALA A 329 3.91 -9.86 -14.26
C ALA A 329 2.75 -10.19 -15.22
N ALA A 330 1.57 -10.46 -14.68
CA ALA A 330 0.37 -10.75 -15.47
C ALA A 330 -0.08 -9.53 -16.30
N PHE A 331 -0.01 -8.33 -15.72
CA PHE A 331 -0.26 -7.07 -16.43
C PHE A 331 0.73 -6.89 -17.59
N GLU A 332 2.03 -7.06 -17.36
CA GLU A 332 3.00 -6.92 -18.44
C GLU A 332 2.90 -8.05 -19.47
N GLU A 333 2.46 -9.26 -19.11
CA GLU A 333 2.23 -10.32 -20.11
C GLU A 333 1.22 -9.89 -21.19
N GLN A 334 0.24 -9.06 -20.81
CA GLN A 334 -0.76 -8.50 -21.71
C GLN A 334 -0.22 -7.34 -22.57
N TYR A 335 0.58 -6.44 -21.98
CA TYR A 335 0.97 -5.17 -22.64
C TYR A 335 2.43 -5.12 -23.12
N ASN A 336 3.36 -5.83 -22.47
CA ASN A 336 4.79 -5.87 -22.77
C ASN A 336 5.42 -7.24 -22.45
N LYS A 337 5.46 -8.11 -23.46
CA LYS A 337 5.99 -9.48 -23.34
C LYS A 337 7.46 -9.56 -22.92
N GLU A 338 8.28 -8.60 -23.33
CA GLU A 338 9.71 -8.59 -23.00
C GLU A 338 9.91 -8.37 -21.50
N LYS A 339 9.24 -7.34 -20.95
CA LYS A 339 9.26 -7.04 -19.53
C LYS A 339 8.59 -8.15 -18.70
N ALA A 340 7.51 -8.74 -19.19
CA ALA A 340 6.89 -9.89 -18.54
C ALA A 340 7.86 -11.08 -18.39
N SER A 341 8.61 -11.39 -19.45
CA SER A 341 9.61 -12.46 -19.42
C SER A 341 10.69 -12.19 -18.38
N GLU A 342 11.17 -10.94 -18.26
CA GLU A 342 12.15 -10.55 -17.24
C GLU A 342 11.58 -10.73 -15.83
N ILE A 343 10.35 -10.25 -15.59
CA ILE A 343 9.71 -10.38 -14.28
C ILE A 343 9.52 -11.85 -13.92
N TYR A 344 8.98 -12.69 -14.82
CA TYR A 344 8.80 -14.12 -14.56
C TYR A 344 10.12 -14.87 -14.34
N GLN A 345 11.19 -14.49 -15.03
CA GLN A 345 12.53 -15.03 -14.76
C GLN A 345 12.98 -14.68 -13.34
N ASN A 346 12.76 -13.43 -12.88
CA ASN A 346 13.08 -13.03 -11.51
C ASN A 346 12.23 -13.81 -10.48
N LEU A 347 10.94 -14.01 -10.77
CA LEU A 347 10.02 -14.78 -9.90
C LEU A 347 10.41 -16.26 -9.76
N SER A 348 11.07 -16.84 -10.77
CA SER A 348 11.48 -18.25 -10.79
C SER A 348 12.46 -18.62 -9.66
N SER A 349 13.23 -17.64 -9.20
CA SER A 349 14.25 -17.79 -8.16
C SER A 349 13.73 -17.48 -6.75
N SER A 350 12.45 -17.13 -6.61
CA SER A 350 11.84 -16.79 -5.33
C SER A 350 11.68 -18.01 -4.43
N ASP A 351 11.60 -17.74 -3.13
CA ASP A 351 11.20 -18.70 -2.09
C ASP A 351 9.68 -18.66 -1.85
N PHE A 352 8.96 -17.73 -2.49
CA PHE A 352 7.51 -17.63 -2.36
C PHE A 352 6.81 -18.49 -3.41
N VAL A 353 6.00 -19.44 -2.96
CA VAL A 353 5.37 -20.47 -3.80
C VAL A 353 4.51 -19.88 -4.92
N GLU A 354 3.71 -18.85 -4.63
CA GLU A 354 2.82 -18.25 -5.63
C GLU A 354 3.60 -17.60 -6.79
N GLU A 355 4.76 -16.98 -6.49
CA GLU A 355 5.66 -16.39 -7.49
C GLU A 355 6.27 -17.46 -8.39
N VAL A 356 6.76 -18.55 -7.79
CA VAL A 356 7.32 -19.70 -8.53
C VAL A 356 6.26 -20.34 -9.43
N LEU A 357 5.06 -20.57 -8.91
CA LEU A 357 3.96 -21.14 -9.69
C LEU A 357 3.55 -20.22 -10.84
N ALA A 358 3.52 -18.91 -10.62
CA ALA A 358 3.22 -17.94 -11.66
C ALA A 358 4.26 -18.01 -12.80
N ALA A 359 5.55 -18.07 -12.46
CA ALA A 359 6.65 -18.23 -13.41
C ALA A 359 6.56 -19.56 -14.18
N ALA A 360 6.37 -20.68 -13.50
CA ALA A 360 6.22 -21.99 -14.15
C ALA A 360 5.01 -22.01 -15.10
N ASN A 361 3.87 -21.45 -14.66
CA ASN A 361 2.69 -21.36 -15.50
C ASN A 361 2.89 -20.47 -16.72
N TYR A 362 3.69 -19.40 -16.61
CA TYR A 362 4.08 -18.59 -17.76
C TYR A 362 4.92 -19.40 -18.76
N PHE A 363 5.96 -20.11 -18.31
CA PHE A 363 6.77 -20.97 -19.18
C PHE A 363 5.92 -22.04 -19.89
N HIS A 364 4.98 -22.65 -19.17
CA HIS A 364 4.02 -23.58 -19.75
C HIS A 364 3.11 -22.91 -20.80
N ARG A 365 2.60 -21.69 -20.55
CA ARG A 365 1.77 -20.94 -21.51
C ARG A 365 2.53 -20.63 -22.82
N ILE A 366 3.83 -20.34 -22.73
CA ILE A 366 4.67 -20.09 -23.91
C ILE A 366 5.22 -21.38 -24.55
N GLN A 367 4.74 -22.56 -24.11
CA GLN A 367 5.14 -23.89 -24.59
C GLN A 367 6.61 -24.26 -24.32
N ASP A 368 7.17 -23.70 -23.23
CA ASP A 368 8.51 -24.00 -22.74
C ASP A 368 8.44 -24.87 -21.48
N ASP A 369 7.99 -26.10 -21.67
CA ASP A 369 7.82 -27.06 -20.58
C ASP A 369 9.15 -27.45 -19.92
N GLU A 370 10.26 -27.38 -20.67
CA GLU A 370 11.60 -27.65 -20.13
C GLU A 370 11.96 -26.65 -19.03
N ASN A 371 11.79 -25.35 -19.29
CA ASN A 371 12.02 -24.33 -18.27
C ASN A 371 10.97 -24.39 -17.15
N SER A 372 9.70 -24.69 -17.47
CA SER A 372 8.67 -24.86 -16.43
C SER A 372 9.03 -25.97 -15.43
N VAL A 373 9.43 -27.15 -15.93
CA VAL A 373 9.86 -28.29 -15.11
C VAL A 373 11.11 -27.93 -14.30
N LYS A 374 12.09 -27.27 -14.93
CA LYS A 374 13.32 -26.84 -14.26
C LYS A 374 13.01 -25.91 -13.07
N VAL A 375 12.20 -24.88 -13.27
CA VAL A 375 11.82 -23.93 -12.22
C VAL A 375 11.13 -24.63 -11.06
N LEU A 376 10.16 -25.52 -11.33
CA LEU A 376 9.45 -26.26 -10.29
C LEU A 376 10.40 -27.22 -9.53
N THR A 377 11.31 -27.90 -10.23
CA THR A 377 12.25 -28.84 -9.60
C THR A 377 13.25 -28.11 -8.70
N GLU A 378 13.83 -27.00 -9.17
CA GLU A 378 14.75 -26.18 -8.40
C GLU A 378 14.04 -25.56 -7.18
N ALA A 379 12.82 -25.06 -7.35
CA ALA A 379 12.04 -24.51 -6.24
C ALA A 379 11.65 -25.56 -5.21
N GLN A 380 11.26 -26.77 -5.63
CA GLN A 380 10.99 -27.88 -4.72
C GLN A 380 12.20 -28.18 -3.83
N ALA A 381 13.41 -28.24 -4.42
CA ALA A 381 14.63 -28.48 -3.67
C ALA A 381 14.95 -27.34 -2.68
N ARG A 382 14.77 -26.07 -3.08
CA ARG A 382 14.94 -24.91 -2.19
C ARG A 382 13.98 -24.93 -1.01
N LEU A 383 12.68 -25.16 -1.26
CA LEU A 383 11.65 -25.21 -0.23
C LEU A 383 11.86 -26.36 0.76
N GLN A 384 12.28 -27.53 0.27
CA GLN A 384 12.66 -28.64 1.13
C GLN A 384 13.88 -28.32 2.01
N ALA A 385 14.89 -27.65 1.46
CA ALA A 385 16.05 -27.20 2.23
C ALA A 385 15.68 -26.16 3.30
N ALA A 386 14.63 -25.36 3.06
CA ALA A 386 14.06 -24.42 4.01
C ALA A 386 13.09 -25.06 5.04
N ASN A 387 12.89 -26.38 4.99
CA ASN A 387 11.89 -27.12 5.76
C ASN A 387 10.42 -26.73 5.48
N ASP A 388 10.12 -26.09 4.35
CA ASP A 388 8.75 -25.84 3.91
C ASP A 388 8.22 -27.00 3.06
N SER A 389 7.78 -28.06 3.75
CA SER A 389 7.20 -29.24 3.10
C SER A 389 5.88 -28.94 2.40
N ASN A 390 5.10 -27.98 2.90
CA ASN A 390 3.81 -27.61 2.31
C ASN A 390 4.00 -26.90 0.98
N GLY A 391 4.87 -25.88 0.94
CA GLY A 391 5.22 -25.19 -0.29
C GLY A 391 5.85 -26.13 -1.31
N ALA A 392 6.80 -26.97 -0.88
CA ALA A 392 7.42 -27.97 -1.76
C ALA A 392 6.40 -28.92 -2.37
N GLY A 393 5.39 -29.34 -1.60
CA GLY A 393 4.34 -30.22 -2.11
C GLY A 393 3.37 -29.55 -3.07
N VAL A 394 3.08 -28.26 -2.91
CA VAL A 394 2.27 -27.48 -3.88
C VAL A 394 3.02 -27.36 -5.21
N VAL A 395 4.30 -27.02 -5.18
CA VAL A 395 5.16 -26.95 -6.38
C VAL A 395 5.24 -28.32 -7.06
N ASN A 396 5.43 -29.39 -6.28
CA ASN A 396 5.47 -30.76 -6.79
C ASN A 396 4.13 -31.22 -7.39
N ALA A 397 2.99 -30.82 -6.82
CA ALA A 397 1.69 -31.10 -7.38
C ALA A 397 1.51 -30.47 -8.77
N ARG A 398 2.04 -29.25 -8.98
CA ARG A 398 2.05 -28.62 -10.30
C ARG A 398 3.04 -29.30 -11.25
N LEU A 399 4.19 -29.75 -10.74
CA LEU A 399 5.16 -30.51 -11.53
C LEU A 399 4.55 -31.80 -12.07
N MET A 400 3.74 -32.51 -11.28
CA MET A 400 3.02 -33.71 -11.71
C MET A 400 2.03 -33.47 -12.85
N ASP A 401 1.44 -32.28 -12.95
CA ASP A 401 0.52 -31.93 -14.05
C ASP A 401 1.25 -31.79 -15.39
N ILE A 402 2.52 -31.37 -15.35
CA ILE A 402 3.33 -31.11 -16.54
C ILE A 402 4.15 -32.36 -16.90
N GLN A 403 4.71 -33.03 -15.90
CA GLN A 403 5.56 -34.19 -16.04
C GLN A 403 5.10 -35.32 -15.12
N TRP A 404 4.51 -36.35 -15.73
CA TRP A 404 4.15 -37.60 -15.07
C TRP A 404 4.97 -38.77 -15.62
N PRO A 405 5.51 -39.68 -14.77
CA PRO A 405 5.40 -39.73 -13.31
C PRO A 405 6.49 -38.93 -12.58
N THR A 406 6.13 -38.34 -11.43
CA THR A 406 7.06 -37.65 -10.53
C THR A 406 6.86 -38.18 -9.10
N GLN A 407 7.95 -38.33 -8.34
CA GLN A 407 7.88 -38.79 -6.95
C GLN A 407 7.22 -37.73 -6.06
N PRO A 408 6.26 -38.12 -5.21
CA PRO A 408 5.60 -37.21 -4.29
C PRO A 408 6.53 -36.79 -3.15
N VAL A 409 6.24 -35.62 -2.59
CA VAL A 409 6.85 -35.16 -1.34
C VAL A 409 6.13 -35.85 -0.19
N GLU A 410 6.78 -36.83 0.43
CA GLU A 410 6.20 -37.68 1.49
C GLU A 410 5.68 -36.90 2.71
N ASN A 411 6.22 -35.70 2.95
CA ASN A 411 5.84 -34.85 4.08
C ASN A 411 4.75 -33.83 3.74
N SER A 412 4.15 -33.91 2.54
CA SER A 412 3.12 -32.96 2.09
C SER A 412 1.85 -33.67 1.66
N ALA A 413 0.74 -33.36 2.34
CA ALA A 413 -0.55 -33.91 1.98
C ALA A 413 -1.02 -33.48 0.58
N VAL A 414 -0.71 -32.26 0.14
CA VAL A 414 -1.11 -31.76 -1.19
C VAL A 414 -0.48 -32.61 -2.30
N SER A 415 0.83 -32.88 -2.18
CA SER A 415 1.55 -33.72 -3.13
C SER A 415 1.06 -35.17 -3.11
N ILE A 416 0.83 -35.73 -1.92
CA ILE A 416 0.28 -37.08 -1.75
C ILE A 416 -1.09 -37.21 -2.42
N VAL A 417 -2.01 -36.28 -2.13
CA VAL A 417 -3.35 -36.30 -2.72
C VAL A 417 -3.27 -36.21 -4.23
N LYS A 418 -2.42 -35.31 -4.76
CA LYS A 418 -2.23 -35.16 -6.20
C LYS A 418 -1.70 -36.44 -6.85
N PHE A 419 -0.68 -37.05 -6.26
CA PHE A 419 -0.16 -38.34 -6.71
C PHE A 419 -1.26 -39.42 -6.70
N CYS A 420 -2.07 -39.47 -5.63
CA CYS A 420 -3.16 -40.43 -5.53
C CYS A 420 -4.28 -40.22 -6.55
N GLN A 421 -4.45 -39.01 -7.09
CA GLN A 421 -5.39 -38.77 -8.19
C GLN A 421 -4.90 -39.38 -9.51
N LEU A 422 -3.59 -39.39 -9.74
CA LEU A 422 -2.97 -39.79 -11.01
C LEU A 422 -2.49 -41.25 -11.05
N ALA A 423 -2.06 -41.79 -9.90
CA ALA A 423 -1.48 -43.13 -9.80
C ALA A 423 -2.51 -44.27 -9.94
N GLU A 424 -2.02 -45.49 -10.08
CA GLU A 424 -2.82 -46.71 -9.94
C GLU A 424 -3.05 -47.07 -8.46
N ASN A 425 -4.03 -47.93 -8.17
CA ASN A 425 -4.48 -48.16 -6.79
C ASN A 425 -3.42 -48.78 -5.86
N ASP A 426 -2.49 -49.58 -6.39
CA ASP A 426 -1.46 -50.25 -5.57
C ASP A 426 -0.44 -49.25 -5.02
N ASP A 427 -0.02 -48.28 -5.84
CA ASP A 427 0.90 -47.22 -5.44
C ASP A 427 0.25 -46.27 -4.41
N LYS A 428 -1.05 -46.00 -4.54
CA LYS A 428 -1.82 -45.20 -3.57
C LYS A 428 -1.85 -45.83 -2.19
N ASN A 429 -2.05 -47.13 -2.14
CA ASN A 429 -2.26 -47.85 -0.89
C ASN A 429 -1.02 -47.76 0.01
N THR A 430 0.16 -48.04 -0.55
CA THR A 430 1.43 -47.99 0.20
C THR A 430 1.71 -46.58 0.72
N LEU A 431 1.47 -45.57 -0.12
CA LEU A 431 1.78 -44.19 0.19
C LEU A 431 0.85 -43.60 1.27
N LEU A 432 -0.46 -43.84 1.14
CA LEU A 432 -1.44 -43.42 2.15
C LEU A 432 -1.27 -44.18 3.46
N PHE A 433 -0.91 -45.47 3.41
CA PHE A 433 -0.58 -46.24 4.61
C PHE A 433 0.57 -45.58 5.38
N ASN A 434 1.67 -45.26 4.70
CA ASN A 434 2.82 -44.61 5.32
C ASN A 434 2.48 -43.21 5.88
N ALA A 435 1.65 -42.43 5.16
CA ALA A 435 1.23 -41.11 5.62
C ALA A 435 0.37 -41.15 6.90
N VAL A 436 -0.47 -42.18 7.04
CA VAL A 436 -1.38 -42.33 8.18
C VAL A 436 -0.70 -43.02 9.37
N PHE A 437 0.04 -44.09 9.11
CA PHE A 437 0.58 -45.00 10.14
C PHE A 437 2.10 -44.87 10.37
N GLY A 438 2.84 -44.14 9.53
CA GLY A 438 4.28 -43.95 9.69
C GLY A 438 4.64 -43.28 11.01
N GLU A 439 5.68 -43.80 11.68
CA GLU A 439 6.26 -43.24 12.91
C GLU A 439 7.77 -43.02 12.72
N PRO A 440 8.31 -41.80 12.96
CA PRO A 440 7.60 -40.57 13.33
C PRO A 440 6.78 -40.02 12.16
N ALA A 441 5.63 -39.42 12.47
CA ALA A 441 4.70 -38.98 11.44
C ALA A 441 5.23 -37.74 10.71
N PRO A 442 5.43 -37.80 9.39
CA PRO A 442 6.05 -36.71 8.63
C PRO A 442 5.13 -35.50 8.40
N ILE A 443 3.82 -35.67 8.61
CA ILE A 443 2.77 -34.73 8.22
C ILE A 443 2.05 -34.20 9.48
N CYS A 444 1.56 -32.96 9.43
CA CYS A 444 0.83 -32.35 10.54
C CYS A 444 -0.47 -33.12 10.85
N LEU A 445 -0.97 -32.99 12.08
CA LEU A 445 -2.14 -33.76 12.53
C LEU A 445 -3.40 -33.47 11.71
N GLU A 446 -3.62 -32.22 11.31
CA GLU A 446 -4.78 -31.82 10.50
C GLU A 446 -4.82 -32.53 9.15
N ASP A 447 -3.72 -32.46 8.43
CA ASP A 447 -3.55 -33.08 7.13
C ASP A 447 -3.61 -34.61 7.23
N ARG A 448 -3.03 -35.19 8.28
CA ARG A 448 -3.11 -36.64 8.53
C ARG A 448 -4.54 -37.12 8.73
N VAL A 449 -5.40 -36.35 9.40
CA VAL A 449 -6.82 -36.70 9.53
C VAL A 449 -7.49 -36.73 8.16
N GLN A 450 -7.21 -35.75 7.30
CA GLN A 450 -7.78 -35.70 5.95
C GLN A 450 -7.30 -36.88 5.10
N LEU A 451 -6.00 -37.17 5.11
CA LEU A 451 -5.43 -38.32 4.40
C LEU A 451 -5.96 -39.66 4.93
N ALA A 452 -6.20 -39.78 6.23
CA ALA A 452 -6.76 -41.01 6.82
C ALA A 452 -8.22 -41.25 6.38
N VAL A 453 -9.01 -40.19 6.19
CA VAL A 453 -10.36 -40.28 5.62
C VAL A 453 -10.28 -40.73 4.16
N LEU A 454 -9.41 -40.12 3.35
CA LEU A 454 -9.19 -40.52 1.96
C LEU A 454 -8.71 -41.98 1.86
N TYR A 455 -7.84 -42.41 2.77
CA TYR A 455 -7.37 -43.78 2.81
C TYR A 455 -8.49 -44.77 3.15
N TYR A 456 -9.34 -44.43 4.11
CA TYR A 456 -10.52 -45.23 4.44
C TYR A 456 -11.46 -45.41 3.24
N GLU A 457 -11.69 -44.34 2.46
CA GLU A 457 -12.47 -44.41 1.23
C GLU A 457 -11.82 -45.33 0.19
N LEU A 458 -10.51 -45.19 -0.04
CA LEU A 458 -9.77 -46.06 -0.96
C LEU A 458 -9.89 -47.53 -0.56
N ILE A 459 -9.68 -47.86 0.72
CA ILE A 459 -9.73 -49.22 1.24
C ILE A 459 -11.12 -49.85 1.08
N ARG A 460 -12.18 -49.07 1.20
CA ARG A 460 -13.55 -49.53 0.90
C ARG A 460 -13.73 -49.91 -0.56
N THR A 461 -13.07 -49.23 -1.49
CA THR A 461 -13.12 -49.58 -2.92
C THR A 461 -12.29 -50.83 -3.25
N LEU A 462 -11.19 -51.06 -2.53
CA LEU A 462 -10.25 -52.17 -2.77
C LEU A 462 -10.68 -53.51 -2.14
N ASN A 463 -11.84 -53.57 -1.46
CA ASN A 463 -12.42 -54.80 -0.89
C ASN A 463 -11.45 -55.56 0.06
N VAL A 464 -10.65 -54.80 0.83
CA VAL A 464 -9.69 -55.32 1.81
C VAL A 464 -10.42 -55.92 3.03
N SER A 465 -9.73 -56.73 3.84
CA SER A 465 -10.30 -57.44 5.00
C SER A 465 -11.05 -56.51 5.98
N LEU A 466 -12.17 -57.01 6.51
CA LEU A 466 -13.05 -56.28 7.43
C LEU A 466 -12.33 -55.89 8.75
N ASP A 467 -11.38 -56.71 9.18
CA ASP A 467 -10.56 -56.44 10.38
C ASP A 467 -9.70 -55.18 10.19
N PHE A 468 -9.02 -55.06 9.05
CA PHE A 468 -8.20 -53.89 8.74
C PHE A 468 -9.06 -52.62 8.57
N GLN A 469 -10.23 -52.74 7.93
CA GLN A 469 -11.19 -51.62 7.82
C GLN A 469 -11.61 -51.10 9.20
N THR A 470 -11.88 -51.99 10.15
CA THR A 470 -12.28 -51.63 11.52
C THR A 470 -11.13 -50.94 12.26
N GLN A 471 -9.90 -51.45 12.12
CA GLN A 471 -8.71 -50.84 12.71
C GLN A 471 -8.44 -49.43 12.14
N LEU A 472 -8.59 -49.26 10.83
CA LEU A 472 -8.43 -47.96 10.18
C LEU A 472 -9.51 -46.97 10.62
N GLU A 473 -10.76 -47.41 10.73
CA GLU A 473 -11.85 -46.57 11.23
C GLU A 473 -11.60 -46.11 12.67
N MET A 474 -11.15 -47.01 13.55
CA MET A 474 -10.73 -46.66 14.90
C MET A 474 -9.60 -45.64 14.90
N LYS A 475 -8.59 -45.81 14.03
CA LYS A 475 -7.46 -44.88 13.92
C LYS A 475 -7.92 -43.50 13.43
N VAL A 476 -8.82 -43.44 12.45
CA VAL A 476 -9.42 -42.18 11.97
C VAL A 476 -10.16 -41.47 13.10
N GLN A 477 -10.95 -42.20 13.90
CA GLN A 477 -11.66 -41.62 15.05
C GLN A 477 -10.69 -41.12 16.13
N GLN A 478 -9.63 -41.86 16.42
CA GLN A 478 -8.56 -41.43 17.32
C GLN A 478 -7.87 -40.15 16.84
N LEU A 479 -7.56 -40.05 15.54
CA LEU A 479 -6.94 -38.84 14.99
C LEU A 479 -7.89 -37.64 15.02
N LYS A 480 -9.19 -37.86 14.73
CA LYS A 480 -10.23 -36.82 14.84
C LYS A 480 -10.42 -36.33 16.26
N SER A 481 -10.51 -37.23 17.24
CA SER A 481 -10.64 -36.84 18.65
C SER A 481 -9.40 -36.08 19.12
N LYS A 482 -8.21 -36.53 18.70
CA LYS A 482 -6.93 -35.85 18.95
C LYS A 482 -6.93 -34.42 18.40
N LEU A 483 -7.37 -34.23 17.15
CA LEU A 483 -7.45 -32.92 16.52
C LEU A 483 -8.46 -31.99 17.21
N LEU A 484 -9.63 -32.51 17.56
CA LEU A 484 -10.69 -31.74 18.21
C LEU A 484 -10.25 -31.26 19.60
N TRP A 485 -9.54 -32.11 20.34
CA TRP A 485 -8.90 -31.72 21.59
C TRP A 485 -7.83 -30.64 21.38
N TYR A 486 -6.99 -30.79 20.35
CA TYR A 486 -5.93 -29.83 20.02
C TYR A 486 -6.51 -28.44 19.73
N ARG A 487 -7.52 -28.34 18.86
CA ARG A 487 -8.22 -27.08 18.57
C ARG A 487 -8.85 -26.50 19.83
N SER A 488 -9.57 -27.31 20.60
CA SER A 488 -10.18 -26.86 21.87
C SER A 488 -9.17 -26.34 22.90
N PHE A 489 -7.93 -26.84 22.88
CA PHE A 489 -6.87 -26.40 23.78
C PHE A 489 -6.29 -25.05 23.35
N PHE A 490 -5.94 -24.89 22.07
CA PHE A 490 -5.33 -23.66 21.55
C PHE A 490 -6.33 -22.52 21.37
N ASP A 491 -7.60 -22.82 21.07
CA ASP A 491 -8.69 -21.83 21.01
C ASP A 491 -9.12 -21.33 22.40
N GLN A 492 -8.45 -21.75 23.48
CA GLN A 492 -8.74 -21.36 24.86
C GLN A 492 -10.18 -21.66 25.31
N ASN A 493 -10.91 -22.55 24.63
CA ASN A 493 -12.27 -22.95 25.02
C ASN A 493 -12.35 -23.54 26.45
N GLN A 494 -11.23 -24.02 27.01
CA GLN A 494 -11.15 -24.50 28.39
C GLN A 494 -11.10 -23.37 29.44
N LEU A 495 -10.62 -22.17 29.08
CA LEU A 495 -10.64 -20.98 29.94
C LEU A 495 -12.07 -20.41 30.05
N ILE A 496 -12.87 -20.56 29.01
CA ILE A 496 -14.31 -20.25 29.01
C ILE A 496 -15.08 -21.17 29.98
N ASN A 497 -14.55 -22.37 30.24
CA ASN A 497 -15.16 -23.38 31.11
C ASN A 497 -14.54 -23.45 32.52
N GLU A 498 -13.81 -22.42 32.97
CA GLU A 498 -13.21 -22.32 34.31
C GLU A 498 -12.32 -23.51 34.73
N VAL A 499 -11.66 -24.18 33.78
CA VAL A 499 -10.75 -25.29 34.11
C VAL A 499 -9.45 -24.74 34.70
N PRO A 500 -9.01 -25.18 35.90
CA PRO A 500 -7.80 -24.66 36.52
C PRO A 500 -6.54 -25.01 35.69
N PRO A 501 -5.57 -24.09 35.58
CA PRO A 501 -4.40 -24.22 34.70
C PRO A 501 -3.54 -25.46 34.99
N GLU A 502 -3.46 -25.90 36.24
CA GLU A 502 -2.77 -27.13 36.65
C GLU A 502 -3.38 -28.39 36.02
N ARG A 503 -4.71 -28.40 35.84
CA ARG A 503 -5.44 -29.51 35.22
C ARG A 503 -5.29 -29.51 33.71
N ILE A 504 -5.14 -28.33 33.10
CA ILE A 504 -4.81 -28.16 31.67
C ILE A 504 -3.42 -28.75 31.38
N GLN A 505 -2.44 -28.46 32.25
CA GLN A 505 -1.08 -28.99 32.13
C GLN A 505 -1.02 -30.51 32.35
N GLN A 506 -1.72 -31.05 33.36
CA GLN A 506 -1.82 -32.52 33.56
C GLN A 506 -2.53 -33.23 32.40
N ASN A 507 -3.53 -32.60 31.78
CA ASN A 507 -4.18 -33.15 30.60
C ASN A 507 -3.24 -33.13 29.38
N TRP A 508 -2.38 -32.12 29.26
CA TRP A 508 -1.34 -32.05 28.22
C TRP A 508 -0.24 -33.12 28.43
N GLU A 509 0.20 -33.35 29.65
CA GLU A 509 1.17 -34.41 29.99
C GLU A 509 0.59 -35.81 29.68
N LYS A 510 -0.67 -36.08 30.09
CA LYS A 510 -1.36 -37.34 29.74
C LYS A 510 -1.56 -37.51 28.23
N TYR A 511 -1.76 -36.42 27.51
CA TYR A 511 -1.87 -36.40 26.05
C TYR A 511 -0.54 -36.74 25.36
N GLN A 512 0.60 -36.29 25.91
CA GLN A 512 1.93 -36.68 25.41
C GLN A 512 2.24 -38.17 25.63
N GLU A 513 1.65 -38.78 26.65
CA GLU A 513 1.78 -40.21 26.97
C GLU A 513 0.88 -41.13 26.12
N GLY A 514 0.07 -40.58 25.21
CA GLY A 514 -0.64 -41.34 24.17
C GLY A 514 -1.96 -41.98 24.58
N LEU A 515 -2.62 -41.45 25.62
CA LEU A 515 -3.94 -41.91 26.09
C LEU A 515 -5.12 -41.15 25.46
#